data_AF-A0A5K1CMN3-F1
#
_entry.id   AF-A0A5K1CMN3-F1
#
_cell.length_a   1.000
_cell.length_b   1.000
_cell.length_c   1.000
_cell.angle_alpha   90.00
_cell.angle_beta   90.00
_cell.angle_gamma   90.00
#
_symmetry.space_group_name_H-M   'P 1'
#
loop_
_entity.id
_entity.type
_entity.pdbx_description
1 polymer ?
#
loop_
_entity_poly.entity_id
_entity_poly.type
_entity_poly.pdbx_seq_one_letter_code
_entity_poly.pdbx_strand_id
1 'polypeptide(L)'
;MANRAICLEELPAHLLLEILNSGRLQAADLARIEASCRTFRGCQALLFPSKFGSLVEFAAFQLCRSNPMFQALPSTSRSELFDRCGGKWKLVLRFLQSVEQAFGTVETPTGN
;
A
#
# COMPACT_ATOMS: atom_id res chain seq x y z
N MET A 1 6.90 33.96 2.22
CA MET A 1 7.88 32.88 2.01
C MET A 1 7.38 32.03 0.87
N ALA A 2 8.16 31.86 -0.20
CA ALA A 2 7.74 31.12 -1.39
C ALA A 2 7.47 29.67 -1.02
N ASN A 3 6.24 29.21 -1.25
CA ASN A 3 5.85 27.81 -1.14
C ASN A 3 6.57 27.05 -2.26
N ARG A 4 7.79 26.60 -2.01
CA ARG A 4 8.54 25.76 -2.94
C ARG A 4 7.82 24.43 -2.99
N ALA A 5 6.95 24.26 -3.98
CA ALA A 5 6.41 22.98 -4.35
C ALA A 5 7.60 22.09 -4.74
N ILE A 6 7.99 21.18 -3.85
CA ILE A 6 9.00 20.18 -4.14
C ILE A 6 8.36 19.20 -5.12
N CYS A 7 8.93 19.07 -6.31
CA CYS A 7 8.48 18.08 -7.27
C CYS A 7 8.77 16.69 -6.70
N LEU A 8 7.76 15.82 -6.69
CA LEU A 8 7.86 14.46 -6.17
C LEU A 8 8.95 13.62 -6.87
N GLU A 9 9.32 14.02 -8.08
CA GLU A 9 10.41 13.46 -8.89
C GLU A 9 11.81 13.75 -8.33
N GLU A 10 11.97 14.82 -7.55
CA GLU A 10 13.25 15.22 -6.95
C GLU A 10 13.49 14.56 -5.59
N LEU A 11 12.49 13.88 -5.04
CA LEU A 11 12.59 13.22 -3.76
C LEU A 11 13.33 11.88 -3.86
N PRO A 12 14.23 11.59 -2.90
CA PRO A 12 14.86 10.28 -2.81
C PRO A 12 13.83 9.18 -2.49
N ALA A 13 14.15 7.97 -2.94
CA ALA A 13 13.33 6.77 -2.84
C ALA A 13 12.73 6.48 -1.47
N HIS A 14 13.51 6.68 -0.41
CA HIS A 14 13.08 6.40 0.96
C HIS A 14 11.99 7.36 1.44
N LEU A 15 12.02 8.63 1.05
CA LEU A 15 10.97 9.60 1.39
C LEU A 15 9.69 9.32 0.61
N LEU A 16 9.81 8.95 -0.67
CA LEU A 16 8.67 8.49 -1.46
C LEU A 16 7.99 7.28 -0.83
N LEU A 17 8.78 6.32 -0.36
CA LEU A 17 8.29 5.15 0.32
C LEU A 17 7.63 5.48 1.67
N GLU A 18 8.23 6.39 2.44
CA GLU A 18 7.67 6.87 3.71
C GLU A 18 6.30 7.55 3.50
N ILE A 19 6.17 8.36 2.45
CA ILE A 19 4.88 8.96 2.05
C ILE A 19 3.85 7.86 1.74
N LEU A 20 4.23 6.86 0.93
CA LEU A 20 3.33 5.76 0.57
C LEU A 20 2.95 4.88 1.78
N ASN A 21 3.87 4.70 2.73
CA ASN A 21 3.69 3.88 3.93
C ASN A 21 3.13 4.66 5.13
N SER A 22 2.76 5.94 4.95
CA SER A 22 2.20 6.78 6.02
C SER A 22 0.88 6.27 6.61
N GLY A 23 0.30 5.19 6.06
CA GLY A 23 -0.92 4.54 6.54
C GLY A 23 -2.21 5.30 6.21
N ARG A 24 -2.11 6.51 5.64
CA ARG A 24 -3.26 7.36 5.28
C ARG A 24 -3.83 7.06 3.89
N LEU A 25 -3.06 6.35 3.06
CA LEU A 25 -3.42 6.06 1.68
C LEU A 25 -4.10 4.70 1.58
N GLN A 26 -5.27 4.67 0.95
CA GLN A 26 -5.93 3.41 0.64
C GLN A 26 -5.25 2.74 -0.56
N ALA A 27 -5.46 1.44 -0.74
CA ALA A 27 -4.98 0.70 -1.90
C ALA A 27 -5.42 1.33 -3.23
N ALA A 28 -6.60 1.96 -3.25
CA ALA A 28 -7.08 2.71 -4.40
C ALA A 28 -6.25 3.97 -4.67
N ASP A 29 -5.83 4.69 -3.63
CA ASP A 29 -5.00 5.89 -3.76
C ASP A 29 -3.61 5.54 -4.25
N LEU A 30 -3.03 4.46 -3.71
CA LEU A 30 -1.77 3.90 -4.19
C LEU A 30 -1.81 3.57 -5.69
N ALA A 31 -2.88 2.93 -6.16
CA ALA A 31 -3.07 2.64 -7.59
C ALA A 31 -3.22 3.91 -8.44
N ARG A 32 -3.91 4.94 -7.94
CA ARG A 32 -4.04 6.23 -8.62
C ARG A 32 -2.69 6.94 -8.71
N ILE A 33 -1.91 6.94 -7.64
CA ILE A 33 -0.56 7.54 -7.59
C ILE A 33 0.37 6.86 -8.60
N GLU A 34 0.34 5.53 -8.70
CA GLU A 34 1.09 4.78 -9.72
C GLU A 34 0.66 5.10 -11.16
N ALA A 35 -0.63 5.43 -11.35
CA ALA A 35 -1.18 5.81 -12.65
C ALA A 35 -0.83 7.26 -13.02
N SER A 36 -0.82 8.18 -12.06
CA SER A 36 -0.58 9.61 -12.30
C SER A 36 0.89 9.98 -12.35
N CYS A 37 1.76 9.27 -11.62
CA CYS A 37 3.17 9.64 -11.46
C CYS A 37 4.10 8.51 -11.92
N ARG A 38 4.85 8.75 -13.01
CA ARG A 38 5.80 7.76 -13.58
C ARG A 38 6.95 7.43 -12.64
N THR A 39 7.30 8.33 -11.72
CA THR A 39 8.34 8.15 -10.69
C THR A 39 8.18 6.84 -9.94
N PHE A 40 6.94 6.46 -9.64
CA PHE A 40 6.63 5.24 -8.89
C PHE A 40 6.63 3.96 -9.73
N ARG A 41 6.53 4.08 -11.07
CA ARG A 41 6.41 2.95 -11.99
C ARG A 41 7.76 2.36 -12.42
N GLY A 42 8.85 3.15 -12.43
CA GLY A 42 10.09 2.66 -13.04
C GLY A 42 11.40 3.38 -12.70
N CYS A 43 11.39 4.46 -11.91
CA CYS A 43 12.62 5.25 -11.75
C CYS A 43 13.65 4.65 -10.78
N GLN A 44 13.34 3.59 -10.02
CA GLN A 44 14.18 3.15 -8.90
C GLN A 44 14.46 1.64 -8.87
N ALA A 45 14.48 0.98 -10.03
CA ALA A 45 14.81 -0.45 -10.14
C ALA A 45 16.20 -0.83 -9.55
N LEU A 46 17.08 0.14 -9.31
CA LEU A 46 18.39 -0.05 -8.67
C LEU A 46 18.35 -0.02 -7.13
N LEU A 47 17.29 0.52 -6.52
CA LEU A 47 17.20 0.75 -5.06
C LEU A 47 16.27 -0.23 -4.34
N PHE A 48 15.47 -1.01 -5.08
CA PHE A 48 14.50 -1.94 -4.51
C PHE A 48 14.76 -3.37 -4.97
N PRO A 49 14.36 -4.38 -4.17
CA PRO A 49 14.45 -5.76 -4.61
C PRO A 49 13.70 -5.89 -5.95
N SER A 50 14.41 -6.32 -6.98
CA SER A 50 13.89 -6.54 -8.35
C SER A 50 12.72 -7.55 -8.42
N LYS A 51 12.32 -8.11 -7.29
CA LYS A 51 11.11 -8.90 -7.10
C LYS A 51 9.82 -8.07 -7.17
N PHE A 52 9.88 -6.74 -7.00
CA PHE A 52 8.70 -5.87 -7.04
C PHE A 52 8.67 -5.04 -8.33
N GLY A 53 7.53 -5.04 -9.02
CA GLY A 53 7.37 -4.34 -10.30
C GLY A 53 7.26 -2.81 -10.19
N SER A 54 7.04 -2.27 -8.99
CA SER A 54 6.94 -0.83 -8.75
C SER A 54 7.19 -0.47 -7.28
N LEU A 55 7.47 0.80 -7.01
CA LEU A 55 7.62 1.30 -5.64
C LEU A 55 6.30 1.16 -4.86
N VAL A 56 5.18 1.26 -5.57
CA VAL A 56 3.84 1.11 -5.00
C VAL A 56 3.56 -0.32 -4.57
N GLU A 57 3.98 -1.33 -5.34
CA GLU A 57 3.85 -2.73 -4.90
C GLU A 57 4.69 -3.01 -3.67
N PHE A 58 5.89 -2.43 -3.57
CA PHE A 58 6.73 -2.58 -2.38
C PHE A 58 6.11 -1.90 -1.14
N ALA A 59 5.51 -0.72 -1.30
CA ALA A 59 4.78 -0.05 -0.24
C ALA A 59 3.54 -0.87 0.19
N ALA A 60 2.76 -1.37 -0.77
CA ALA A 60 1.60 -2.21 -0.48
C ALA A 60 1.98 -3.47 0.29
N PHE A 61 3.11 -4.11 -0.04
CA PHE A 61 3.65 -5.23 0.72
C PHE A 61 3.99 -4.85 2.16
N GLN A 62 4.64 -3.70 2.39
CA GLN A 62 4.96 -3.23 3.74
C GLN A 62 3.70 -2.92 4.55
N LEU A 63 2.71 -2.27 3.94
CA LEU A 63 1.43 -1.99 4.58
C LEU A 63 0.69 -3.29 4.93
N CYS A 64 0.69 -4.30 4.05
CA CYS A 64 0.16 -5.62 4.37
C CYS A 64 0.90 -6.24 5.55
N ARG A 65 2.24 -6.15 5.59
CA ARG A 65 3.03 -6.69 6.71
C ARG A 65 2.78 -5.98 8.02
N SER A 66 2.54 -4.68 8.02
CA SER A 66 2.21 -3.91 9.22
C SER A 66 0.77 -4.13 9.68
N ASN A 67 -0.09 -4.71 8.84
CA ASN A 67 -1.49 -4.95 9.16
C ASN A 67 -1.65 -6.12 10.15
N PRO A 68 -2.33 -5.91 11.30
CA PRO A 68 -2.48 -6.95 12.32
C PRO A 68 -3.30 -8.15 11.85
N MET A 69 -4.32 -7.95 11.01
CA MET A 69 -5.10 -9.07 10.46
C MET A 69 -4.27 -9.95 9.54
N PHE A 70 -3.42 -9.34 8.72
CA PHE A 70 -2.52 -10.09 7.85
C PHE A 70 -1.44 -10.84 8.62
N GLN A 71 -0.93 -10.26 9.71
CA GLN A 71 0.01 -10.94 10.61
C GLN A 71 -0.63 -12.13 11.35
N ALA A 72 -1.91 -12.02 11.71
CA ALA A 72 -2.66 -13.08 12.36
C ALA A 72 -2.92 -14.30 11.45
N LEU A 73 -2.87 -14.12 10.12
CA LEU A 73 -3.06 -15.22 9.18
C LEU A 73 -1.88 -16.22 9.20
N PRO A 74 -2.15 -17.53 9.12
CA PRO A 74 -1.13 -18.54 8.88
C PRO A 74 -0.34 -18.26 7.60
N SER A 75 0.92 -18.70 7.55
CA SER A 75 1.78 -18.52 6.36
C SER A 75 1.14 -19.10 5.09
N THR A 76 0.49 -20.26 5.18
CA THR A 76 -0.24 -20.90 4.08
C THR A 76 -1.36 -20.00 3.55
N SER A 77 -2.18 -19.44 4.45
CA SER A 77 -3.30 -18.56 4.09
C SER A 77 -2.82 -17.23 3.50
N ARG A 78 -1.66 -16.72 3.96
CA ARG A 78 -1.03 -15.52 3.36
C ARG A 78 -0.60 -15.78 1.92
N SER A 79 0.04 -16.92 1.65
CA SER A 79 0.43 -17.30 0.29
C SER A 79 -0.79 -17.52 -0.60
N GLU A 80 -1.80 -18.23 -0.12
CA GLU A 80 -3.04 -18.46 -0.87
C GLU A 80 -3.75 -17.14 -1.20
N LEU A 81 -3.85 -16.21 -0.24
CA LEU A 81 -4.42 -14.89 -0.46
C LEU A 81 -3.65 -14.12 -1.53
N PHE A 82 -2.32 -14.19 -1.50
CA PHE A 82 -1.46 -13.54 -2.50
C PHE A 82 -1.66 -14.14 -3.89
N ASP A 83 -1.73 -15.47 -3.99
CA ASP A 83 -1.95 -16.18 -5.26
C ASP A 83 -3.35 -15.87 -5.84
N ARG A 84 -4.39 -15.83 -4.99
CA ARG A 84 -5.75 -15.42 -5.38
C ARG A 84 -5.81 -13.97 -5.85
N CYS A 85 -4.89 -13.13 -5.38
CA CYS A 85 -4.73 -11.75 -5.84
C CYS A 85 -3.84 -11.64 -7.10
N GLY A 86 -3.52 -12.75 -7.77
CA GLY A 86 -2.73 -12.77 -9.00
C GLY A 86 -1.30 -12.26 -8.80
N GLY A 87 -0.75 -12.42 -7.61
CA GLY A 87 0.61 -11.97 -7.27
C GLY A 87 0.77 -10.46 -7.10
N LYS A 88 -0.32 -9.72 -6.85
CA LYS A 88 -0.30 -8.25 -6.69
C LYS A 88 -0.60 -7.85 -5.25
N TRP A 89 0.37 -7.21 -4.59
CA TRP A 89 0.23 -6.76 -3.20
C TRP A 89 -0.78 -5.62 -3.06
N LYS A 90 -0.94 -4.75 -4.06
CA LYS A 90 -2.01 -3.74 -4.08
C LYS A 90 -3.41 -4.35 -3.91
N LEU A 91 -3.65 -5.52 -4.52
CA LEU A 91 -4.94 -6.20 -4.41
C LEU A 91 -5.13 -6.87 -3.04
N VAL A 92 -4.06 -7.46 -2.49
CA VAL A 92 -4.06 -7.98 -1.12
C VAL A 92 -4.37 -6.87 -0.13
N LEU A 93 -3.71 -5.72 -0.25
CA LEU A 93 -3.94 -4.56 0.62
C LEU A 93 -5.39 -4.07 0.52
N ARG A 94 -5.94 -4.00 -0.70
CA ARG A 94 -7.34 -3.62 -0.92
C ARG A 94 -8.30 -4.59 -0.23
N PHE A 95 -8.04 -5.89 -0.34
CA PHE A 95 -8.84 -6.91 0.33
C PHE A 95 -8.78 -6.73 1.85
N LEU A 96 -7.59 -6.59 2.42
CA LEU A 96 -7.41 -6.37 3.86
C LEU A 96 -8.16 -5.13 4.34
N GLN A 97 -8.03 -4.00 3.65
CA GLN A 97 -8.74 -2.76 3.99
C GLN A 97 -10.26 -2.93 3.89
N SER A 98 -10.75 -3.67 2.90
CA SER A 98 -12.20 -3.94 2.74
C SER A 98 -12.73 -4.82 3.87
N VAL A 99 -11.93 -5.81 4.28
CA VAL A 99 -12.22 -6.67 5.44
C VAL A 99 -12.24 -5.82 6.71
N GLU A 100 -11.23 -4.99 6.94
CA GLU A 100 -11.15 -4.07 8.07
C GLU A 100 -12.38 -3.17 8.18
N GLN A 101 -12.82 -2.59 7.06
CA GLN A 101 -14.03 -1.78 7.00
C GLN A 101 -15.30 -2.58 7.32
N ALA A 102 -15.43 -3.80 6.79
CA ALA A 102 -16.58 -4.65 7.05
C ALA A 102 -16.66 -5.08 8.53
N PHE A 103 -15.52 -5.39 9.16
CA PHE A 103 -15.46 -5.71 10.59
C PHE A 103 -15.59 -4.46 11.49
N GLY A 104 -15.18 -3.28 11.01
CA GLY A 104 -15.30 -2.00 11.71
C GLY A 104 -16.69 -1.35 11.65
N THR A 105 -17.66 -1.91 10.92
CA THR A 105 -19.02 -1.32 10.78
C THR A 105 -20.01 -1.85 11.83
N VAL A 106 -19.56 -2.06 13.07
CA VAL A 106 -20.46 -2.26 14.23
C VAL A 106 -20.19 -1.17 15.26
N GLU A 107 -20.48 0.06 14.90
CA GLU A 107 -20.95 1.04 15.87
C GLU A 107 -22.48 0.98 15.83
N THR A 108 -23.06 0.09 16.63
CA THR A 108 -24.49 0.21 16.93
C THR A 108 -24.69 1.55 17.61
N PRO A 109 -25.46 2.50 17.05
CA PRO A 109 -25.74 3.75 17.73
C PRO A 109 -26.39 3.37 19.06
N THR A 110 -25.74 3.74 20.16
CA THR A 110 -26.31 3.59 21.49
C THR A 110 -27.62 4.36 21.47
N GLY A 111 -28.74 3.63 21.47
CA GLY A 111 -30.05 4.23 21.58
C GLY A 111 -30.13 4.98 22.90
N ASN A 112 -30.42 6.28 22.81
CA ASN A 112 -31.12 7.03 23.84
C ASN A 112 -31.80 8.25 23.22
#